data_AF-A0A9X5CMT2-F1
#
_entry.id   AF-A0A9X5CMT2-F1
#
_cell.length_a   1.000
_cell.length_b   1.000
_cell.length_c   1.000
_cell.angle_alpha   90.00
_cell.angle_beta   90.00
_cell.angle_gamma   90.00
#
_symmetry.space_group_name_H-M   'P 1'
#
loop_
_entity.id
_entity.type
_entity.pdbx_description
1 polymer ?
#
loop_
_entity_poly.entity_id
_entity_poly.type
_entity_poly.pdbx_seq_one_letter_code
_entity_poly.pdbx_strand_id
1 'polypeptide(L)'
;MPSPASPAAVPSAARGTPDRTPGRERRHDVDLLRVLCTAAVVLVHASAAFIDAGHRTTGVLGDTAGRFAVPVFFAMAGWAALSGAPVDDESRLLSRLGRILRPMAVWTALYLLCAYVTGASGADTGEEAARALLGSVEAAFHLWYLYAYVPLLLLLGVLVLVVRRRTLPRRSLALLVALAVAPALAGDVREITGWALPGWGWSVPLSTVVYAVAGAALLAAPRLG
;
A
#
# COMPACT_ATOMS: atom_id res chain seq x y z
N MET A 1 -5.22 21.88 77.54
CA MET A 1 -6.05 21.46 76.40
C MET A 1 -5.53 22.14 75.14
N PRO A 2 -5.14 21.36 74.13
CA PRO A 2 -5.37 21.77 72.74
C PRO A 2 -6.14 20.70 71.95
N SER A 3 -6.99 21.21 71.05
CA SER A 3 -7.96 20.55 70.17
C SER A 3 -7.39 19.54 69.16
N PRO A 4 -8.23 18.64 68.61
CA PRO A 4 -7.82 17.50 67.80
C PRO A 4 -7.48 17.85 66.34
N ALA A 5 -6.66 16.98 65.74
CA ALA A 5 -6.13 17.03 64.38
C ALA A 5 -7.22 17.03 63.30
N SER A 6 -7.01 17.86 62.27
CA SER A 6 -7.78 17.88 61.02
C SER A 6 -7.16 16.88 60.02
N PRO A 7 -7.96 16.07 59.28
CA PRO A 7 -7.41 15.03 58.41
C PRO A 7 -6.84 15.63 57.12
N ALA A 8 -5.69 15.08 56.71
CA ALA A 8 -4.94 15.45 55.52
C ALA A 8 -5.76 15.30 54.24
N ALA A 9 -5.75 16.34 53.41
CA ALA A 9 -6.26 16.31 52.05
C ALA A 9 -5.38 15.39 51.18
N VAL A 10 -6.00 14.40 50.54
CA VAL A 10 -5.36 13.55 49.52
C VAL A 10 -5.15 14.41 48.27
N PRO A 11 -3.93 14.54 47.73
CA PRO A 11 -3.73 15.20 46.43
C PRO A 11 -4.35 14.34 45.33
N SER A 12 -5.31 14.92 44.62
CA SER A 12 -5.87 14.37 43.38
C SER A 12 -4.74 14.02 42.41
N ALA A 13 -4.58 12.74 42.12
CA ALA A 13 -3.64 12.24 41.14
C ALA A 13 -3.96 12.87 39.78
N ALA A 14 -3.14 13.85 39.38
CA ALA A 14 -3.10 14.35 38.03
C ALA A 14 -2.91 13.15 37.10
N ARG A 15 -3.98 12.80 36.36
CA ARG A 15 -3.88 11.88 35.23
C ARG A 15 -2.98 12.56 34.21
N GLY A 16 -1.69 12.20 34.23
CA GLY A 16 -0.74 12.59 33.21
C GLY A 16 -1.28 12.17 31.86
N THR A 17 -1.77 13.14 31.10
CA THR A 17 -1.91 13.02 29.65
C THR A 17 -0.55 12.63 29.09
N PRO A 18 -0.42 11.53 28.31
CA PRO A 18 0.85 11.22 27.70
C PRO A 18 1.21 12.37 26.76
N ASP A 19 2.40 12.90 27.02
CA ASP A 19 3.11 13.92 26.28
C ASP A 19 3.01 13.65 24.76
N ARG A 20 2.18 14.43 24.07
CA ARG A 20 2.06 14.39 22.61
C ARG A 20 3.19 15.24 22.06
N THR A 21 4.19 14.58 21.50
CA THR A 21 5.26 15.20 20.71
C THR A 21 4.65 16.23 19.73
N PRO A 22 5.08 17.50 19.75
CA PRO A 22 4.54 18.51 18.86
C PRO A 22 5.13 18.26 17.46
N GLY A 23 4.34 17.68 16.56
CA GLY A 23 4.81 17.39 15.21
C GLY A 23 3.79 16.71 14.33
N ARG A 24 3.06 17.53 13.55
CA ARG A 24 2.05 17.17 12.54
C ARG A 24 0.68 16.78 13.15
N GLU A 25 -0.29 17.67 12.97
CA GLU A 25 -1.69 17.39 13.32
C GLU A 25 -2.15 16.08 12.67
N ARG A 26 -2.75 15.21 13.49
CA ARG A 26 -3.24 13.91 13.03
C ARG A 26 -4.52 14.13 12.21
N ARG A 27 -4.49 13.68 10.96
CA ARG A 27 -5.61 13.76 10.03
C ARG A 27 -6.59 12.60 10.27
N HIS A 28 -7.50 12.80 11.22
CA HIS A 28 -8.53 11.81 11.61
C HIS A 28 -9.43 11.38 10.46
N ASP A 29 -9.69 12.28 9.51
CA ASP A 29 -10.39 12.02 8.24
C ASP A 29 -9.69 10.94 7.41
N VAL A 30 -8.37 11.06 7.24
CA VAL A 30 -7.57 10.09 6.49
C VAL A 30 -7.46 8.76 7.23
N ASP A 31 -7.39 8.80 8.57
CA ASP A 31 -7.38 7.57 9.37
C ASP A 31 -8.72 6.82 9.30
N LEU A 32 -9.85 7.53 9.31
CA LEU A 32 -11.17 6.92 9.11
C LEU A 32 -11.29 6.30 7.72
N LEU A 33 -10.83 7.00 6.67
CA LEU A 33 -10.81 6.46 5.31
C LEU A 33 -9.97 5.17 5.23
N ARG A 34 -8.83 5.10 5.91
CA ARG A 34 -8.02 3.87 5.97
C ARG A 34 -8.79 2.71 6.61
N VAL A 35 -9.45 2.94 7.75
CA VAL A 35 -10.24 1.91 8.42
C VAL A 35 -11.37 1.42 7.50
N LEU A 36 -12.12 2.35 6.91
CA LEU A 36 -13.22 2.04 6.01
C LEU A 36 -12.74 1.25 4.77
N CYS A 37 -11.65 1.70 4.13
CA CYS A 37 -11.12 1.01 2.96
C CYS A 37 -10.57 -0.37 3.31
N THR A 38 -9.95 -0.54 4.49
CA THR A 38 -9.48 -1.86 4.95
C THR A 38 -10.67 -2.82 5.13
N ALA A 39 -11.74 -2.37 5.79
CA ALA A 39 -12.96 -3.16 5.94
C ALA A 39 -13.61 -3.49 4.59
N ALA A 40 -13.65 -2.53 3.66
CA ALA A 40 -14.19 -2.73 2.33
C ALA A 40 -13.38 -3.73 1.49
N VAL A 41 -12.04 -3.77 1.62
CA VAL A 41 -11.20 -4.80 0.98
C VAL A 41 -11.54 -6.19 1.52
N VAL A 42 -11.67 -6.33 2.84
CA VAL A 42 -12.09 -7.60 3.46
C VAL A 42 -13.46 -8.03 2.93
N LEU A 43 -14.40 -7.08 2.79
CA LEU A 43 -15.73 -7.35 2.25
C LEU A 43 -15.66 -7.86 0.80
N VAL A 44 -14.86 -7.25 -0.09
CA VAL A 44 -14.70 -7.71 -1.48
C VAL A 44 -14.20 -9.15 -1.53
N HIS A 45 -13.19 -9.49 -0.72
CA HIS A 45 -12.65 -10.85 -0.69
C HIS A 45 -13.64 -11.86 -0.11
N ALA A 46 -14.36 -11.50 0.95
CA ALA A 46 -15.43 -12.34 1.49
C ALA A 46 -16.54 -12.53 0.44
N SER A 47 -16.92 -11.48 -0.28
CA SER A 47 -17.92 -11.52 -1.33
C SER A 47 -17.59 -12.50 -2.46
N ALA A 48 -16.32 -12.62 -2.85
CA ALA A 48 -15.88 -13.62 -3.82
C ALA A 48 -16.21 -15.04 -3.34
N ALA A 49 -15.87 -15.37 -2.09
CA ALA A 49 -16.19 -16.67 -1.50
C ALA A 49 -17.72 -16.92 -1.41
N PHE A 50 -18.53 -15.89 -1.17
CA PHE A 50 -20.00 -16.01 -1.20
C PHE A 50 -20.53 -16.31 -2.61
N ILE A 51 -19.94 -15.72 -3.65
CA ILE A 51 -20.31 -16.02 -5.05
C ILE A 51 -20.01 -17.48 -5.36
N ASP A 52 -18.82 -17.97 -4.98
CA ASP A 52 -18.40 -19.36 -5.22
C ASP A 52 -19.26 -20.37 -4.46
N ALA A 53 -19.75 -20.00 -3.27
CA ALA A 53 -20.70 -20.79 -2.48
C ALA A 53 -22.15 -20.75 -3.01
N GLY A 54 -22.43 -20.06 -4.12
CA GLY A 54 -23.76 -19.97 -4.73
C GLY A 54 -24.63 -18.82 -4.23
N HIS A 55 -24.15 -17.99 -3.30
CA HIS A 55 -24.87 -16.81 -2.79
C HIS A 55 -24.64 -15.57 -3.66
N ARG A 56 -25.00 -15.68 -4.95
CA ARG A 56 -24.66 -14.68 -5.99
C ARG A 56 -25.11 -13.26 -5.65
N THR A 57 -26.35 -13.07 -5.20
CA THR A 57 -26.89 -11.71 -4.92
C THR A 57 -26.12 -11.02 -3.80
N THR A 58 -25.94 -11.70 -2.65
CA THR A 58 -25.18 -11.18 -1.51
C THR A 58 -23.72 -10.90 -1.88
N GLY A 59 -23.10 -11.83 -2.61
CA GLY A 59 -21.74 -11.70 -3.09
C GLY A 59 -21.54 -10.48 -3.98
N VAL A 60 -22.36 -10.31 -5.02
CA VAL A 60 -22.30 -9.16 -5.94
C VAL A 60 -22.56 -7.83 -5.23
N LEU A 61 -23.51 -7.79 -4.29
CA LEU A 61 -23.80 -6.59 -3.50
C LEU A 61 -22.60 -6.18 -2.64
N GLY A 62 -21.99 -7.12 -1.93
CA GLY A 62 -20.80 -6.83 -1.11
C GLY A 62 -19.58 -6.45 -1.94
N ASP A 63 -19.36 -7.11 -3.09
CA ASP A 63 -18.28 -6.77 -4.01
C ASP A 63 -18.44 -5.33 -4.53
N THR A 64 -19.64 -5.01 -5.03
CA THR A 64 -19.96 -3.66 -5.53
C THR A 64 -19.80 -2.61 -4.44
N ALA A 65 -20.25 -2.90 -3.21
CA ALA A 65 -20.16 -2.01 -2.08
C ALA A 65 -18.70 -1.74 -1.66
N GLY A 66 -17.79 -2.70 -1.82
CA GLY A 66 -16.39 -2.56 -1.41
C GLY A 66 -15.43 -2.03 -2.49
N ARG A 67 -15.83 -2.01 -3.76
CA ARG A 67 -14.97 -1.63 -4.91
C ARG A 67 -14.36 -0.22 -4.85
N PHE A 68 -14.95 0.70 -4.08
CA PHE A 68 -14.40 2.05 -3.92
C PHE A 68 -13.06 2.08 -3.16
N ALA A 69 -12.76 1.05 -2.36
CA ALA A 69 -11.63 1.05 -1.43
C ALA A 69 -10.29 1.27 -2.15
N VAL A 70 -10.08 0.60 -3.28
CA VAL A 70 -8.82 0.63 -4.02
C VAL A 70 -8.53 2.03 -4.61
N PRO A 71 -9.45 2.67 -5.36
CA PRO A 71 -9.31 4.07 -5.76
C PRO A 71 -9.01 5.02 -4.60
N VAL A 72 -9.70 4.87 -3.46
CA VAL A 72 -9.51 5.73 -2.29
C VAL A 72 -8.13 5.50 -1.65
N PHE A 73 -7.62 4.27 -1.62
CA PHE A 73 -6.26 4.01 -1.18
C PHE A 73 -5.22 4.71 -2.07
N PHE A 74 -5.37 4.69 -3.39
CA PHE A 74 -4.51 5.43 -4.30
C PHE A 74 -4.62 6.95 -4.10
N ALA A 75 -5.83 7.46 -3.89
CA ALA A 75 -6.06 8.86 -3.53
C ALA A 75 -5.33 9.28 -2.26
N MET A 76 -5.42 8.49 -1.20
CA MET A 76 -4.68 8.71 0.05
C MET A 76 -3.16 8.62 -0.14
N ALA A 77 -2.69 7.73 -1.01
CA ALA A 77 -1.28 7.58 -1.34
C ALA A 77 -0.73 8.83 -2.03
N GLY A 78 -1.46 9.35 -3.01
CA GLY A 78 -1.14 10.59 -3.70
C GLY A 78 -1.09 11.78 -2.74
N TRP A 79 -2.13 11.94 -1.91
CA TRP A 79 -2.13 12.97 -0.88
C TRP A 79 -0.93 12.85 0.07
N ALA A 80 -0.64 11.65 0.56
CA ALA A 80 0.47 11.42 1.49
C ALA A 80 1.83 11.74 0.84
N ALA A 81 2.02 11.38 -0.43
CA ALA A 81 3.25 11.62 -1.15
C ALA A 81 3.46 13.08 -1.55
N LEU A 82 2.41 13.78 -1.98
CA LEU A 82 2.51 15.13 -2.55
C LEU A 82 2.37 16.25 -1.49
N SER A 83 1.48 16.07 -0.51
CA SER A 83 1.06 17.14 0.39
C SER A 83 1.22 16.79 1.87
N GLY A 84 0.81 15.59 2.27
CA GLY A 84 0.78 15.17 3.67
C GLY A 84 2.18 15.03 4.26
N ALA A 85 3.00 14.16 3.67
CA ALA A 85 4.34 13.88 4.14
C ALA A 85 5.28 13.65 2.95
N PRO A 86 5.56 14.70 2.14
CA PRO A 86 6.51 14.57 1.04
C PRO A 86 7.87 14.08 1.51
N VAL A 87 8.57 13.35 0.65
CA VAL A 87 9.94 12.90 0.93
C VAL A 87 10.93 14.04 0.73
N ASP A 88 11.91 14.16 1.63
CA ASP A 88 12.94 15.19 1.56
C ASP A 88 14.20 14.75 0.79
N ASP A 89 14.44 13.45 0.76
CA ASP A 89 15.62 12.82 0.18
C ASP A 89 15.31 11.41 -0.34
N GLU A 90 16.25 10.87 -1.12
CA GLU A 90 16.17 9.53 -1.70
C GLU A 90 16.16 8.42 -0.63
N SER A 91 16.89 8.59 0.48
CA SER A 91 16.98 7.58 1.53
C SER A 91 15.64 7.35 2.24
N ARG A 92 14.87 8.42 2.46
CA ARG A 92 13.51 8.37 3.01
C ARG A 92 12.55 7.68 2.06
N LEU A 93 12.67 7.92 0.75
CA LEU A 93 11.87 7.23 -0.26
C LEU A 93 12.15 5.72 -0.24
N LEU A 94 13.42 5.32 -0.31
CA LEU A 94 13.81 3.90 -0.28
C LEU A 94 13.44 3.23 1.05
N SER A 95 13.57 3.93 2.19
CA SER A 95 13.11 3.42 3.48
C SER A 95 11.60 3.18 3.49
N ARG A 96 10.79 4.07 2.87
CA ARG A 96 9.33 3.87 2.76
C ARG A 96 9.02 2.63 1.93
N LEU A 97 9.67 2.47 0.78
CA LEU A 97 9.51 1.29 -0.07
C LEU A 97 9.92 0.01 0.67
N GLY A 98 11.06 0.02 1.37
CA GLY A 98 11.52 -1.13 2.16
C GLY A 98 10.58 -1.53 3.30
N ARG A 99 9.79 -0.61 3.87
CA ARG A 99 8.75 -0.95 4.86
C ARG A 99 7.54 -1.67 4.25
N ILE A 100 7.33 -1.54 2.94
CA ILE A 100 6.24 -2.20 2.20
C ILE A 100 6.75 -3.53 1.62
N LEU A 101 7.92 -3.49 0.99
CA LEU A 101 8.53 -4.64 0.31
C LEU A 101 8.95 -5.74 1.29
N ARG A 102 9.39 -5.40 2.51
CA ARG A 102 9.78 -6.43 3.51
C ARG A 102 8.60 -7.31 3.94
N PRO A 103 7.46 -6.76 4.43
CA PRO A 103 6.28 -7.57 4.71
C PRO A 103 5.80 -8.35 3.49
N MET A 104 5.81 -7.74 2.31
CA MET A 104 5.43 -8.41 1.07
C MET A 104 6.31 -9.64 0.81
N ALA A 105 7.63 -9.49 0.86
CA ALA A 105 8.59 -10.58 0.66
C ALA A 105 8.43 -11.70 1.70
N VAL A 106 8.22 -11.34 2.98
CA VAL A 106 7.96 -12.32 4.04
C VAL A 106 6.69 -13.11 3.76
N TRP A 107 5.59 -12.44 3.42
CA TRP A 107 4.32 -13.12 3.12
C TRP A 107 4.38 -13.96 1.86
N THR A 108 5.06 -13.49 0.81
CA THR A 108 5.32 -14.29 -0.39
C THR A 108 6.10 -15.56 -0.06
N ALA A 109 7.16 -15.47 0.75
CA ALA A 109 7.93 -16.63 1.17
C ALA A 109 7.09 -17.62 1.99
N LEU A 110 6.27 -17.13 2.93
CA LEU A 110 5.36 -17.96 3.71
C LEU A 110 4.31 -18.66 2.84
N TYR A 111 3.76 -17.97 1.85
CA TYR A 111 2.82 -18.56 0.90
C TYR A 111 3.46 -19.69 0.12
N LEU A 112 4.62 -19.45 -0.50
CA LEU A 112 5.34 -20.45 -1.28
C LEU A 112 5.73 -21.66 -0.41
N LEU A 113 6.15 -21.42 0.84
CA LEU A 113 6.46 -22.49 1.79
C LEU A 113 5.21 -23.32 2.13
N CYS A 114 4.08 -22.67 2.39
CA CYS A 114 2.82 -23.35 2.66
C CYS A 114 2.39 -24.21 1.47
N ALA A 115 2.48 -23.66 0.26
CA ALA A 115 2.09 -24.34 -0.97
C ALA A 115 2.99 -25.55 -1.25
N TYR A 116 4.30 -25.43 -1.00
CA TYR A 116 5.27 -26.52 -1.05
C TYR A 116 4.95 -27.63 -0.03
N VAL A 117 4.71 -27.28 1.24
CA VAL A 117 4.45 -28.26 2.32
C VAL A 117 3.11 -28.98 2.14
N THR A 118 2.10 -28.28 1.63
CA THR A 118 0.75 -28.85 1.44
C THR A 118 0.59 -29.61 0.13
N GLY A 119 1.57 -29.51 -0.78
CA GLY A 119 1.46 -30.05 -2.13
C GLY A 119 0.32 -29.42 -2.95
N ALA A 120 -0.20 -28.27 -2.51
CA ALA A 120 -1.30 -27.58 -3.17
C ALA A 120 -0.90 -27.03 -4.54
N SER A 121 0.39 -26.73 -4.70
CA SER A 121 1.02 -26.33 -5.95
C SER A 121 1.31 -27.56 -6.80
N GLY A 122 0.41 -27.89 -7.73
CA GLY A 122 0.70 -28.88 -8.77
C GLY A 122 1.82 -28.47 -9.75
N ALA A 123 2.44 -27.30 -9.55
CA ALA A 123 3.51 -26.71 -10.34
C ALA A 123 4.87 -26.78 -9.63
N ASP A 124 5.97 -26.71 -10.41
CA ASP A 124 7.32 -26.62 -9.87
C ASP A 124 7.47 -25.35 -9.01
N THR A 125 8.02 -25.50 -7.80
CA THR A 125 8.17 -24.41 -6.81
C THR A 125 9.00 -23.24 -7.36
N GLY A 126 9.94 -23.53 -8.28
CA GLY A 126 10.72 -22.50 -8.96
C GLY A 126 9.88 -21.61 -9.90
N GLU A 127 8.91 -22.19 -10.59
CA GLU A 127 8.03 -21.46 -11.51
C GLU A 127 7.05 -20.54 -10.76
N GLU A 128 6.52 -21.02 -9.62
CA GLU A 128 5.66 -20.20 -8.76
C GLU A 128 6.42 -19.06 -8.09
N ALA A 129 7.67 -19.29 -7.69
CA ALA A 129 8.54 -18.24 -7.17
C ALA A 129 8.83 -17.18 -8.24
N ALA A 130 9.09 -17.58 -9.48
CA ALA A 130 9.28 -16.65 -10.60
C ALA A 130 8.02 -15.82 -10.88
N ARG A 131 6.85 -16.46 -10.91
CA ARG A 131 5.56 -15.78 -11.02
C ARG A 131 5.34 -14.82 -9.84
N ALA A 132 5.77 -15.16 -8.63
CA ALA A 132 5.61 -14.31 -7.45
C ALA A 132 6.43 -13.05 -7.57
N LEU A 133 7.69 -13.18 -7.96
CA LEU A 133 8.57 -12.04 -8.15
C LEU A 133 8.10 -11.10 -9.26
N LEU A 134 7.54 -11.66 -10.34
CA LEU A 134 7.06 -10.90 -11.49
C LEU A 134 5.64 -10.34 -11.29
N GLY A 135 4.92 -10.77 -10.26
CA GLY A 135 3.57 -10.31 -9.94
C GLY A 135 2.46 -11.03 -10.71
N SER A 136 2.67 -12.30 -11.08
CA SER A 136 1.78 -13.10 -11.93
C SER A 136 1.27 -14.42 -11.31
N VAL A 137 1.36 -14.62 -9.98
CA VAL A 137 0.86 -15.85 -9.31
C VAL A 137 -0.65 -15.79 -9.11
N GLU A 138 -1.29 -16.94 -8.94
CA GLU A 138 -2.63 -17.09 -8.38
C GLU A 138 -2.75 -16.49 -6.94
N ALA A 139 -1.67 -16.54 -6.15
CA ALA A 139 -1.48 -15.78 -4.90
C ALA A 139 -1.46 -14.25 -5.11
N ALA A 140 -1.22 -13.79 -6.35
CA ALA A 140 -1.16 -12.38 -6.70
C ALA A 140 -2.54 -11.72 -6.76
N PHE A 141 -3.65 -12.45 -6.61
CA PHE A 141 -4.97 -11.81 -6.49
C PHE A 141 -5.13 -10.90 -5.26
N HIS A 142 -4.35 -11.10 -4.19
CA HIS A 142 -4.37 -10.21 -3.03
C HIS A 142 -3.24 -9.17 -3.08
N LEU A 143 -2.10 -9.55 -3.69
CA LEU A 143 -0.89 -8.72 -3.70
C LEU A 143 -0.81 -7.79 -4.93
N TRP A 144 -1.68 -7.95 -5.94
CA TRP A 144 -1.70 -7.12 -7.16
C TRP A 144 -1.64 -5.61 -6.84
N TYR A 145 -2.32 -5.20 -5.78
CA TYR A 145 -2.33 -3.82 -5.32
C TYR A 145 -0.92 -3.31 -5.04
N LEU A 146 -0.05 -4.12 -4.42
CA LEU A 146 1.32 -3.74 -4.09
C LEU A 146 2.20 -3.59 -5.33
N TYR A 147 1.99 -4.43 -6.35
CA TYR A 147 2.70 -4.34 -7.63
C TYR A 147 2.38 -3.06 -8.40
N ALA A 148 1.19 -2.48 -8.21
CA ALA A 148 0.85 -1.15 -8.73
C ALA A 148 1.26 -0.02 -7.77
N TYR A 149 1.13 -0.23 -6.46
CA TYR A 149 1.36 0.77 -5.42
C TYR A 149 2.83 1.17 -5.28
N VAL A 150 3.75 0.21 -5.35
CA VAL A 150 5.19 0.47 -5.19
C VAL A 150 5.74 1.32 -6.35
N PRO A 151 5.52 0.96 -7.63
CA PRO A 151 5.92 1.81 -8.76
C PRO A 151 5.27 3.20 -8.71
N LEU A 152 4.00 3.29 -8.29
CA LEU A 152 3.32 4.57 -8.12
C LEU A 152 3.99 5.43 -7.04
N LEU A 153 4.29 4.88 -5.87
CA LEU A 153 4.99 5.61 -4.81
C LEU A 153 6.40 6.04 -5.24
N LEU A 154 7.10 5.18 -5.99
CA LEU A 154 8.41 5.50 -6.55
C LEU A 154 8.29 6.68 -7.53
N LEU A 155 7.33 6.63 -8.45
CA LEU A 155 7.04 7.70 -9.41
C LEU A 155 6.73 9.02 -8.70
N LEU A 156 5.79 9.02 -7.75
CA LEU A 156 5.40 10.22 -7.01
C LEU A 156 6.57 10.77 -6.17
N GLY A 157 7.35 9.90 -5.53
CA GLY A 157 8.51 10.28 -4.75
C GLY A 157 9.62 10.93 -5.60
N VAL A 158 9.94 10.32 -6.74
CA VAL A 158 10.90 10.89 -7.70
C VAL A 158 10.40 12.24 -8.23
N LEU A 159 9.12 12.33 -8.60
CA LEU A 159 8.51 13.58 -9.06
C LEU A 159 8.65 14.70 -8.00
N VAL A 160 8.34 14.40 -6.73
CA VAL A 160 8.48 15.35 -5.63
C VAL A 160 9.92 15.84 -5.47
N LEU A 161 10.90 14.93 -5.52
CA LEU A 161 12.31 15.29 -5.39
C LEU A 161 12.81 16.16 -6.55
N VAL A 162 12.42 15.82 -7.79
CA VAL A 162 12.79 16.56 -8.99
C VAL A 162 12.13 17.96 -9.01
N VAL A 163 10.82 18.05 -8.77
CA VAL A 163 10.07 19.32 -8.78
C VAL A 163 10.55 20.26 -7.68
N ARG A 164 10.87 19.73 -6.49
CA ARG A 164 11.40 20.51 -5.36
C ARG A 164 12.90 20.83 -5.50
N ARG A 165 13.51 20.58 -6.66
CA ARG A 165 14.94 20.81 -6.96
C ARG A 165 15.88 20.20 -5.90
N ARG A 166 15.52 19.02 -5.38
CA ARG A 166 16.40 18.24 -4.50
C ARG A 166 17.46 17.51 -5.32
N THR A 167 18.44 16.91 -4.64
CA THR A 167 19.43 16.05 -5.28
C THR A 167 18.75 14.96 -6.11
N LEU A 168 19.18 14.78 -7.36
CA LEU A 168 18.60 13.80 -8.26
C LEU A 168 18.68 12.39 -7.65
N PRO A 169 17.54 11.72 -7.43
CA PRO A 169 17.51 10.41 -6.79
C PRO A 169 17.90 9.33 -7.80
N ARG A 170 19.22 9.18 -8.05
CA ARG A 170 19.75 8.34 -9.13
C ARG A 170 19.30 6.88 -9.03
N ARG A 171 19.26 6.32 -7.81
CA ARG A 171 18.88 4.91 -7.60
C ARG A 171 17.38 4.73 -7.83
N SER A 172 16.57 5.64 -7.30
CA SER A 172 15.11 5.62 -7.43
C SER A 172 14.67 5.85 -8.87
N LEU A 173 15.37 6.74 -9.59
CA LEU A 173 15.16 6.95 -11.02
C LEU A 173 15.57 5.72 -11.83
N ALA A 174 16.72 5.12 -11.53
CA ALA A 174 17.15 3.88 -12.19
C ALA A 174 16.16 2.73 -11.97
N LEU A 175 15.64 2.57 -10.74
CA LEU A 175 14.58 1.61 -10.42
C LEU A 175 13.31 1.90 -11.21
N LEU A 176 12.89 3.16 -11.29
CA LEU A 176 11.68 3.57 -12.03
C LEU A 176 11.82 3.28 -13.53
N VAL A 177 12.97 3.59 -14.12
CA VAL A 177 13.28 3.29 -15.52
C VAL A 177 13.32 1.77 -15.74
N ALA A 178 13.96 1.01 -14.85
CA ALA A 178 13.99 -0.45 -14.94
C ALA A 178 12.57 -1.03 -14.91
N LEU A 179 11.70 -0.55 -14.00
CA LEU A 179 10.30 -0.96 -13.91
C LEU A 179 9.50 -0.62 -15.18
N ALA A 180 9.76 0.53 -15.79
CA ALA A 180 9.07 0.97 -17.01
C ALA A 180 9.53 0.24 -18.28
N VAL A 181 10.81 -0.13 -18.35
CA VAL A 181 11.43 -0.77 -19.52
C VAL A 181 11.31 -2.30 -19.48
N ALA A 182 11.24 -2.90 -18.29
CA ALA A 182 11.16 -4.35 -18.11
C ALA A 182 10.06 -5.07 -18.93
N PRO A 183 8.82 -4.55 -19.07
CA PRO A 183 7.82 -5.20 -19.93
C PRO A 183 8.23 -5.28 -21.40
N ALA A 184 8.89 -4.23 -21.92
CA ALA A 184 9.34 -4.19 -23.30
C ALA A 184 10.47 -5.22 -23.52
N LEU A 185 11.45 -5.24 -22.62
CA LEU A 185 12.54 -6.23 -22.66
C LEU A 185 12.03 -7.67 -22.51
N ALA A 186 11.04 -7.90 -21.65
CA ALA A 186 10.43 -9.22 -21.52
C ALA A 186 9.72 -9.66 -22.81
N GLY A 187 9.10 -8.72 -23.53
CA GLY A 187 8.54 -8.93 -24.86
C GLY A 187 9.61 -9.34 -25.88
N ASP A 188 10.70 -8.56 -25.95
CA ASP A 188 11.82 -8.83 -26.87
C ASP A 188 12.47 -10.19 -26.58
N VAL A 189 12.69 -10.52 -25.31
CA VAL A 189 13.24 -11.83 -24.89
C VAL A 189 12.32 -12.96 -25.34
N ARG A 190 11.00 -12.81 -25.18
CA ARG A 190 10.04 -13.81 -25.63
C ARG A 190 10.08 -14.02 -27.14
N GLU A 191 10.21 -12.94 -27.91
CA GLU A 191 10.30 -13.01 -29.37
C GLU A 191 11.59 -13.69 -29.83
N ILE A 192 12.72 -13.38 -29.20
CA ILE A 192 14.04 -13.90 -29.58
C ILE A 192 14.26 -15.35 -29.12
N THR A 193 13.86 -15.69 -27.91
CA THR A 193 14.19 -16.99 -27.27
C THR A 193 13.05 -18.00 -27.31
N GLY A 194 11.83 -17.57 -27.65
CA GLY A 194 10.62 -18.39 -27.54
C GLY A 194 10.22 -18.73 -26.10
N TRP A 195 10.98 -18.30 -25.09
CA TRP A 195 10.64 -18.51 -23.69
C TRP A 195 9.53 -17.55 -23.24
N ALA A 196 8.40 -18.13 -22.82
CA ALA A 196 7.29 -17.38 -22.25
C ALA A 196 7.60 -17.03 -20.79
N LEU A 197 8.22 -15.86 -20.57
CA LEU A 197 8.33 -15.30 -19.22
C LEU A 197 6.92 -15.05 -18.62
N PRO A 198 6.75 -15.23 -17.31
CA PRO A 198 5.52 -14.85 -16.64
C PRO A 198 5.17 -13.37 -16.83
N GLY A 199 3.88 -13.03 -16.74
CA GLY A 199 3.40 -11.66 -16.94
C GLY A 199 4.04 -10.65 -15.99
N TRP A 200 4.32 -9.44 -16.48
CA TRP A 200 4.91 -8.37 -15.69
C TRP A 200 3.84 -7.54 -14.97
N GLY A 201 3.73 -7.70 -13.65
CA GLY A 201 2.73 -7.00 -12.82
C GLY A 201 3.16 -5.62 -12.32
N TRP A 202 4.47 -5.32 -12.32
CA TRP A 202 5.01 -4.08 -11.76
C TRP A 202 4.84 -2.89 -12.71
N SER A 203 3.64 -2.31 -12.73
CA SER A 203 3.29 -1.21 -13.63
C SER A 203 2.67 -0.04 -12.88
N VAL A 204 2.59 1.11 -13.54
CA VAL A 204 1.81 2.26 -13.06
C VAL A 204 0.64 2.45 -14.01
N PRO A 205 -0.52 1.81 -13.76
CA PRO A 205 -1.70 2.02 -14.59
C PRO A 205 -2.13 3.48 -14.52
N LEU A 206 -2.50 4.07 -15.66
CA LEU A 206 -2.89 5.48 -15.74
C LEU A 206 -3.99 5.85 -14.72
N SER A 207 -4.95 4.94 -14.52
CA SER A 207 -6.03 5.12 -13.54
C SER A 207 -5.51 5.36 -12.12
N THR A 208 -4.45 4.66 -11.71
CA THR A 208 -3.86 4.83 -10.37
C THR A 208 -3.23 6.21 -10.20
N VAL A 209 -2.62 6.76 -11.25
CA VAL A 209 -2.08 8.13 -11.26
C VAL A 209 -3.21 9.14 -11.16
N VAL A 210 -4.28 8.95 -11.94
CA VAL A 210 -5.47 9.82 -11.89
C VAL A 210 -6.05 9.85 -10.47
N TYR A 211 -6.26 8.69 -9.85
CA TYR A 211 -6.77 8.63 -8.48
C TYR A 211 -5.81 9.28 -7.48
N ALA A 212 -4.51 9.04 -7.61
CA ALA A 212 -3.51 9.64 -6.72
C ALA A 212 -3.47 11.17 -6.82
N VAL A 213 -3.45 11.72 -8.03
CA VAL A 213 -3.39 13.18 -8.25
C VAL A 213 -4.72 13.84 -7.86
N ALA A 214 -5.86 13.29 -8.29
CA ALA A 214 -7.18 13.80 -7.92
C ALA A 214 -7.42 13.73 -6.41
N GLY A 215 -7.03 12.62 -5.79
CA GLY A 215 -7.09 12.43 -4.34
C GLY A 215 -6.19 13.40 -3.57
N ALA A 216 -4.98 13.64 -4.07
CA ALA A 216 -4.09 14.65 -3.51
C ALA A 216 -4.72 16.05 -3.54
N ALA A 217 -5.30 16.44 -4.67
CA ALA A 217 -5.98 17.72 -4.81
C ALA A 217 -7.18 17.83 -3.86
N LEU A 218 -8.05 16.80 -3.81
CA LEU A 218 -9.25 16.80 -2.97
C LEU A 218 -8.91 16.83 -1.48
N LEU A 219 -7.97 16.00 -1.04
CA LEU A 219 -7.59 15.91 0.38
C LEU A 219 -6.69 17.08 0.83
N ALA A 220 -6.08 17.81 -0.09
CA ALA A 220 -5.32 19.03 0.20
C ALA A 220 -6.16 20.31 0.09
N ALA A 221 -7.37 20.23 -0.45
CA ALA A 221 -8.24 21.39 -0.63
C ALA A 221 -8.55 22.07 0.73
N PRO A 222 -8.60 23.42 0.78
CA PRO A 222 -9.05 24.13 1.96
C PRO A 222 -10.46 23.68 2.33
N ARG A 223 -10.70 23.43 3.62
CA ARG A 223 -12.05 23.10 4.09
C ARG A 223 -12.88 24.37 3.97
N LEU A 224 -13.90 24.36 3.11
CA LEU A 224 -14.94 25.37 3.09
C LEU A 224 -15.67 25.26 4.43
N GLY A 225 -15.34 26.19 5.34
CA GLY A 225 -16.00 26.34 6.63
C GLY A 225 -17.29 27.13 6.51
#